data_AF-U5MX01-F1
#
_entry.id   AF-U5MX01-F1
#
_cell.length_a   1.000
_cell.length_b   1.000
_cell.length_c   1.000
_cell.angle_alpha   90.00
_cell.angle_beta   90.00
_cell.angle_gamma   90.00
#
_symmetry.space_group_name_H-M   'P 1'
#
loop_
_entity.id
_entity.type
_entity.pdbx_description
1 polymer ?
#
loop_
_entity_poly.entity_id
_entity_poly.type
_entity_poly.pdbx_seq_one_letter_code
_entity_poly.pdbx_strand_id
1 'polypeptide(L)'
;MIAETEERLLNYIKERAKKNIEGKSFFTITDLLEEAFYMPKDRAYEVLKNILAKKDIGNSQNAIINEYITMLRNGFSSIQEQVEVFGGDKLSRVISTAENRIKKYNGGTFFEVLKYVYNVSEEDILMLVEKYLNFLKSPSFVFRLDKDSFHKFLESDLEELDKQFQRFLDL
;
A
#
# COMPACT_ATOMS: atom_id res chain seq x y z
N MET A 1 16.91 -23.98 -2.79
CA MET A 1 16.62 -23.33 -4.09
C MET A 1 15.36 -22.52 -3.84
N ILE A 2 15.46 -21.20 -3.96
CA ILE A 2 14.35 -20.28 -3.71
C ILE A 2 13.42 -20.31 -4.91
N ALA A 3 12.11 -20.32 -4.69
CA ALA A 3 11.15 -20.35 -5.79
C ALA A 3 11.28 -19.07 -6.63
N GLU A 4 11.05 -19.14 -7.95
CA GLU A 4 11.14 -17.98 -8.87
C GLU A 4 10.32 -16.77 -8.39
N THR A 5 9.21 -17.03 -7.70
CA THR A 5 8.35 -15.99 -7.10
C THR A 5 9.02 -15.28 -5.92
N GLU A 6 9.77 -16.00 -5.09
CA GLU A 6 10.48 -15.46 -3.93
C GLU A 6 11.67 -14.60 -4.36
N GLU A 7 12.41 -15.01 -5.39
CA GLU A 7 13.52 -14.22 -5.94
C GLU A 7 13.00 -12.91 -6.57
N ARG A 8 11.84 -12.94 -7.23
CA ARG A 8 11.17 -11.73 -7.72
C ARG A 8 10.78 -10.78 -6.58
N LEU A 9 10.28 -11.33 -5.47
CA LEU A 9 9.93 -10.54 -4.28
C LEU A 9 11.17 -9.91 -3.64
N LEU A 10 12.25 -10.66 -3.44
CA LEU A 10 13.51 -10.14 -2.90
C LEU A 10 14.11 -9.03 -3.76
N ASN A 11 14.01 -9.15 -5.09
CA ASN A 11 14.45 -8.08 -6.00
C ASN A 11 13.58 -6.82 -5.90
N TYR A 12 12.26 -6.97 -5.82
CA TYR A 12 11.35 -5.83 -5.61
C TYR A 12 11.67 -5.08 -4.30
N ILE A 13 11.86 -5.86 -3.24
CA ILE A 13 12.24 -5.44 -1.90
C ILE A 13 13.53 -4.61 -1.92
N LYS A 14 14.57 -5.13 -2.60
CA LYS A 14 15.88 -4.50 -2.71
C LYS A 14 15.81 -3.15 -3.42
N GLU A 15 15.10 -3.11 -4.55
CA GLU A 15 14.96 -1.89 -5.34
C GLU A 15 14.13 -0.82 -4.61
N ARG A 16 13.12 -1.23 -3.84
CA ARG A 16 12.38 -0.30 -2.96
C ARG A 16 13.26 0.24 -1.83
N ALA A 17 14.04 -0.61 -1.18
CA ALA A 17 14.92 -0.21 -0.08
C ALA A 17 15.93 0.86 -0.53
N LYS A 18 16.52 0.68 -1.71
CA LYS A 18 17.41 1.69 -2.31
C LYS A 18 16.70 3.00 -2.61
N LYS A 19 15.51 2.95 -3.21
CA LYS A 19 14.71 4.16 -3.51
C LYS A 19 14.31 4.93 -2.24
N ASN A 20 14.01 4.23 -1.14
CA ASN A 20 13.62 4.88 0.10
C ASN A 20 14.73 5.74 0.70
N ILE A 21 16.00 5.38 0.47
CA ILE A 21 17.18 6.07 1.02
C ILE A 21 17.84 7.03 0.02
N GLU A 22 17.36 7.06 -1.22
CA GLU A 22 17.96 7.86 -2.30
C GLU A 22 17.95 9.35 -1.94
N GLY A 23 19.12 9.98 -2.01
CA GLY A 23 19.30 11.40 -1.66
C GLY A 23 19.22 11.71 -0.16
N LYS A 24 19.15 10.71 0.72
CA LYS A 24 19.08 10.89 2.18
C LYS A 24 20.42 10.58 2.86
N SER A 25 20.73 11.36 3.90
CA SER A 25 21.84 11.10 4.82
C SER A 25 21.31 10.51 6.13
N PHE A 26 22.10 9.63 6.74
CA PHE A 26 21.74 8.92 7.98
C PHE A 26 22.87 9.05 8.98
N PHE A 27 22.52 9.27 10.25
CA PHE A 27 23.50 9.39 11.33
C PHE A 27 23.97 8.02 11.82
N THR A 28 23.10 7.01 11.79
CA THR A 28 23.43 5.64 12.16
C THR A 28 22.98 4.62 11.11
N ILE A 29 23.58 3.43 11.14
CA ILE A 29 23.15 2.31 10.29
C ILE A 29 21.74 1.83 10.70
N THR A 30 21.38 1.97 11.98
CA THR A 30 20.02 1.67 12.44
C THR A 30 19.01 2.59 11.74
N ASP A 31 19.26 3.91 11.69
CA ASP A 31 18.37 4.86 10.99
C ASP A 31 18.25 4.53 9.49
N LEU A 32 19.37 4.10 8.89
CA LEU A 32 19.40 3.64 7.49
C LEU A 32 18.48 2.42 7.31
N LEU A 33 18.56 1.42 8.18
CA LEU A 33 17.75 0.21 8.10
C LEU A 33 16.26 0.49 8.35
N GLU A 34 15.95 1.35 9.33
CA GLU A 34 14.59 1.82 9.59
C GLU A 34 13.99 2.45 8.34
N GLU A 35 14.71 3.36 7.68
CA GLU A 35 14.17 4.07 6.52
C GLU A 35 14.19 3.23 5.25
N ALA A 36 15.24 2.43 5.02
CA ALA A 36 15.33 1.54 3.87
C ALA A 36 14.18 0.52 3.87
N PHE A 37 13.90 -0.07 5.03
CA PHE A 37 12.98 -1.20 5.14
C PHE A 37 11.64 -0.88 5.79
N TYR A 38 11.46 0.34 6.31
CA TYR A 38 10.30 0.73 7.13
C TYR A 38 10.04 -0.25 8.28
N MET A 39 11.12 -0.57 9.00
CA MET A 39 11.08 -1.44 10.17
C MET A 39 11.25 -0.62 11.46
N PRO A 40 10.70 -1.06 12.60
CA PRO A 40 10.89 -0.37 13.87
C PRO A 40 12.34 -0.47 14.36
N LYS A 41 12.76 0.51 15.15
CA LYS A 41 14.13 0.65 15.67
C LYS A 41 14.69 -0.61 16.32
N ASP A 42 13.90 -1.27 17.16
CA ASP A 42 14.33 -2.47 17.87
C ASP A 42 14.67 -3.59 16.89
N ARG A 43 13.86 -3.73 15.82
CA ARG A 43 14.11 -4.69 14.75
C ARG A 43 15.32 -4.29 13.91
N ALA A 44 15.49 -3.01 13.60
CA ALA A 44 16.67 -2.50 12.90
C ALA A 44 17.96 -2.78 13.69
N TYR A 45 17.93 -2.68 15.02
CA TYR A 45 19.05 -3.07 15.88
C TYR A 45 19.36 -4.56 15.83
N GLU A 46 18.34 -5.42 15.90
CA GLU A 46 18.54 -6.87 15.76
C GLU A 46 19.17 -7.23 14.42
N VAL A 47 18.65 -6.65 13.33
CA VAL A 47 19.18 -6.84 11.98
C VAL A 47 20.63 -6.36 11.90
N LEU A 48 20.93 -5.16 12.39
CA LEU A 48 22.28 -4.62 12.43
C LEU A 48 23.25 -5.52 13.19
N LYS A 49 22.86 -6.03 14.36
CA LYS A 49 23.70 -6.94 15.15
C LYS A 49 24.07 -8.19 14.36
N ASN A 50 23.13 -8.74 13.60
CA ASN A 50 23.35 -9.93 12.78
C ASN A 50 24.17 -9.65 11.51
N ILE A 51 24.01 -8.46 10.93
CA ILE A 51 24.87 -7.96 9.85
C ILE A 51 26.30 -7.86 10.39
N LEU A 52 26.54 -7.12 11.47
CA LEU A 52 27.88 -6.92 12.05
C LEU A 52 28.56 -8.21 12.55
N ALA A 53 27.80 -9.27 12.82
CA ALA A 53 28.36 -10.58 13.16
C ALA A 53 29.10 -11.25 12.00
N LYS A 54 28.93 -10.77 10.75
CA LYS A 54 29.66 -11.26 9.57
C LYS A 54 30.94 -10.46 9.35
N LYS A 55 32.02 -11.16 8.98
CA LYS A 55 33.39 -10.62 9.00
C LYS A 55 33.75 -9.69 7.83
N ASP A 56 33.01 -9.71 6.72
CA ASP A 56 33.34 -8.96 5.48
C ASP A 56 32.13 -8.21 4.90
N ILE A 57 31.76 -7.08 5.51
CA ILE A 57 30.70 -6.21 4.99
C ILE A 57 31.27 -4.83 4.71
N GLY A 58 30.97 -4.29 3.53
CA GLY A 58 31.31 -2.91 3.20
C GLY A 58 30.49 -1.90 4.01
N ASN A 59 31.08 -0.77 4.37
CA ASN A 59 30.42 0.28 5.15
C ASN A 59 29.51 1.22 4.31
N SER A 60 29.19 0.85 3.08
CA SER A 60 28.30 1.67 2.24
C SER A 60 26.83 1.34 2.51
N GLN A 61 25.95 2.31 2.29
CA GLN A 61 24.50 2.13 2.43
C GLN A 61 23.99 0.94 1.59
N ASN A 62 24.50 0.83 0.35
CA ASN A 62 24.16 -0.26 -0.55
C ASN A 62 24.72 -1.61 -0.09
N ALA A 63 25.91 -1.65 0.51
CA ALA A 63 26.47 -2.90 1.05
C ALA A 63 25.64 -3.42 2.22
N ILE A 64 25.22 -2.53 3.12
CA ILE A 64 24.34 -2.87 4.25
C ILE A 64 22.99 -3.40 3.77
N ILE A 65 22.36 -2.74 2.79
CA ILE A 65 21.10 -3.20 2.17
C ILE A 65 21.31 -4.57 1.54
N ASN A 66 22.33 -4.74 0.69
CA ASN A 66 22.60 -6.01 -0.01
C ASN A 66 22.86 -7.16 0.98
N GLU A 67 23.53 -6.87 2.09
CA GLU A 67 23.80 -7.88 3.11
C GLU A 67 22.51 -8.34 3.77
N TYR A 68 21.63 -7.42 4.12
CA TYR A 68 20.33 -7.79 4.67
C TYR A 68 19.49 -8.59 3.65
N ILE A 69 19.48 -8.21 2.37
CA ILE A 69 18.85 -9.00 1.31
C ILE A 69 19.42 -10.41 1.24
N THR A 70 20.73 -10.56 1.37
CA THR A 70 21.40 -11.87 1.37
C THR A 70 21.01 -12.71 2.58
N MET A 71 20.89 -12.08 3.76
CA MET A 71 20.40 -12.74 4.96
C MET A 71 18.96 -13.22 4.79
N LEU A 72 18.08 -12.38 4.22
CA LEU A 72 16.70 -12.74 3.91
C LEU A 72 16.64 -13.91 2.93
N ARG A 73 17.46 -13.87 1.87
CA ARG A 73 17.62 -14.97 0.90
C ARG A 73 18.01 -16.28 1.59
N ASN A 74 18.86 -16.22 2.62
CA ASN A 74 19.35 -17.40 3.33
C ASN A 74 18.44 -17.86 4.49
N GLY A 75 17.21 -17.34 4.59
CA GLY A 75 16.23 -17.81 5.57
C GLY A 75 16.32 -17.17 6.95
N PHE A 76 16.87 -15.95 7.05
CA PHE A 76 16.92 -15.17 8.30
C PHE A 76 15.52 -14.86 8.91
N SER A 77 14.42 -15.13 8.18
CA SER A 77 13.01 -15.12 8.64
C SER A 77 12.11 -15.90 7.65
N SER A 78 10.87 -16.25 8.00
CA SER A 78 9.91 -16.87 7.05
C SER A 78 9.40 -15.87 6.03
N ILE A 79 9.07 -16.26 4.79
CA ILE A 79 8.58 -15.33 3.73
C ILE A 79 7.33 -14.53 4.14
N GLN A 80 6.53 -15.08 5.04
CA GLN A 80 5.36 -14.42 5.60
C GLN A 80 5.76 -13.34 6.62
N GLU A 81 6.69 -13.63 7.54
CA GLU A 81 7.36 -12.61 8.34
C GLU A 81 8.14 -11.63 7.46
N GLN A 82 8.63 -12.02 6.28
CA GLN A 82 9.32 -11.13 5.35
C GLN A 82 8.34 -10.13 4.73
N VAL A 83 7.16 -10.55 4.27
CA VAL A 83 6.10 -9.63 3.81
C VAL A 83 5.61 -8.74 4.95
N GLU A 84 5.54 -9.25 6.18
CA GLU A 84 5.27 -8.45 7.38
C GLU A 84 6.45 -7.54 7.76
N VAL A 85 7.71 -7.87 7.52
CA VAL A 85 8.83 -6.94 7.76
C VAL A 85 8.89 -5.85 6.68
N PHE A 86 8.51 -6.17 5.44
CA PHE A 86 8.44 -5.22 4.32
C PHE A 86 7.14 -4.43 4.23
N GLY A 87 6.07 -4.91 4.87
CA GLY A 87 4.75 -4.29 4.97
C GLY A 87 4.43 -3.76 6.36
N GLY A 88 5.24 -4.10 7.37
CA GLY A 88 4.88 -4.12 8.80
C GLY A 88 4.69 -2.79 9.47
N ASP A 89 5.10 -1.72 8.82
CA ASP A 89 4.76 -0.37 9.27
C ASP A 89 4.11 0.45 8.15
N LYS A 90 3.87 -0.13 6.96
CA LYS A 90 3.21 0.60 5.87
C LYS A 90 1.77 0.90 6.21
N LEU A 91 1.04 -0.09 6.72
CA LEU A 91 -0.34 0.10 7.15
C LEU A 91 -0.40 1.10 8.32
N SER A 92 0.42 0.90 9.34
CA SER A 92 0.51 1.79 10.50
C SER A 92 0.90 3.22 10.13
N ARG A 93 1.86 3.43 9.23
CA ARG A 93 2.19 4.76 8.68
C ARG A 93 1.07 5.36 7.86
N VAL A 94 0.40 4.56 7.00
CA VAL A 94 -0.76 5.04 6.23
C VAL A 94 -1.87 5.48 7.19
N ILE A 95 -2.19 4.68 8.21
CA ILE A 95 -3.17 5.00 9.25
C ILE A 95 -2.75 6.26 10.00
N SER A 96 -1.55 6.31 10.59
CA SER A 96 -1.05 7.47 11.34
C SER A 96 -1.03 8.76 10.51
N THR A 97 -0.62 8.66 9.24
CA THR A 97 -0.61 9.81 8.32
C THR A 97 -2.03 10.25 7.98
N ALA A 98 -2.92 9.31 7.68
CA ALA A 98 -4.32 9.57 7.38
C ALA A 98 -5.03 10.18 8.60
N GLU A 99 -4.80 9.69 9.81
CA GLU A 99 -5.35 10.23 11.06
C GLU A 99 -4.86 11.66 11.35
N ASN A 100 -3.60 11.96 11.06
CA ASN A 100 -3.08 13.31 11.22
C ASN A 100 -3.69 14.29 10.20
N ARG A 101 -3.99 13.80 8.99
CA ARG A 101 -4.65 14.58 7.93
C ARG A 101 -6.15 14.74 8.19
N ILE A 102 -6.84 13.68 8.65
CA ILE A 102 -8.29 13.72 8.91
C ILE A 102 -8.63 14.71 10.03
N LYS A 103 -7.78 14.84 11.06
CA LYS A 103 -7.92 15.84 12.14
C LYS A 103 -7.93 17.29 11.63
N LYS A 104 -7.31 17.53 10.47
CA LYS A 104 -7.19 18.84 9.82
C LYS A 104 -8.13 18.98 8.62
N TYR A 105 -8.91 17.94 8.31
CA TYR A 105 -9.79 17.91 7.15
C TYR A 105 -11.19 18.41 7.55
N ASN A 106 -11.70 19.39 6.81
CA ASN A 106 -12.97 20.08 7.13
C ASN A 106 -14.23 19.30 6.72
N GLY A 107 -14.10 18.01 6.42
CA GLY A 107 -15.17 17.16 5.90
C GLY A 107 -15.34 17.25 4.39
N GLY A 108 -16.14 16.31 3.86
CA GLY A 108 -16.40 16.15 2.43
C GLY A 108 -16.82 14.73 2.08
N THR A 109 -16.86 14.42 0.80
CA THR A 109 -17.26 13.12 0.26
C THR A 109 -16.15 12.08 0.43
N PHE A 110 -16.50 10.79 0.28
CA PHE A 110 -15.53 9.70 0.30
C PHE A 110 -14.42 9.89 -0.75
N PHE A 111 -14.74 10.40 -1.94
CA PHE A 111 -13.79 10.71 -3.01
C PHE A 111 -12.79 11.79 -2.58
N GLU A 112 -13.26 12.83 -1.90
CA GLU A 112 -12.40 13.89 -1.38
C GLU A 112 -11.53 13.40 -0.22
N VAL A 113 -12.01 12.48 0.61
CA VAL A 113 -11.17 11.80 1.61
C VAL A 113 -10.05 10.99 0.93
N LEU A 114 -10.36 10.22 -0.12
CA LEU A 114 -9.33 9.50 -0.89
C LEU A 114 -8.28 10.46 -1.47
N LYS A 115 -8.74 11.58 -2.04
CA LYS A 115 -7.86 12.59 -2.64
C LYS A 115 -7.00 13.33 -1.60
N TYR A 116 -7.60 13.89 -0.55
CA TYR A 116 -6.92 14.83 0.34
C TYR A 116 -6.30 14.17 1.58
N VAL A 117 -6.89 13.08 2.07
CA VAL A 117 -6.38 12.36 3.25
C VAL A 117 -5.41 11.28 2.81
N TYR A 118 -5.83 10.43 1.86
CA TYR A 118 -5.03 9.30 1.38
C TYR A 118 -4.14 9.64 0.17
N ASN A 119 -4.23 10.86 -0.37
CA ASN A 119 -3.40 11.33 -1.48
C ASN A 119 -3.48 10.42 -2.73
N VAL A 120 -4.68 9.94 -3.03
CA VAL A 120 -4.98 9.19 -4.26
C VAL A 120 -5.15 10.17 -5.41
N SER A 121 -4.51 9.90 -6.55
CA SER A 121 -4.62 10.72 -7.75
C SER A 121 -6.03 10.63 -8.34
N GLU A 122 -6.54 11.69 -8.99
CA GLU A 122 -7.90 11.67 -9.55
C GLU A 122 -8.12 10.52 -10.54
N GLU A 123 -7.10 10.22 -11.35
CA GLU A 123 -7.10 9.13 -12.33
C GLU A 123 -7.25 7.74 -11.67
N ASP A 124 -6.70 7.57 -10.47
CA ASP A 124 -6.72 6.30 -9.74
C ASP A 124 -7.96 6.12 -8.86
N ILE A 125 -8.69 7.20 -8.54
CA ILE A 125 -9.79 7.16 -7.57
C ILE A 125 -10.88 6.18 -8.01
N LEU A 126 -11.36 6.26 -9.26
CA LEU A 126 -12.46 5.41 -9.72
C LEU A 126 -12.08 3.92 -9.71
N MET A 127 -10.89 3.59 -10.19
CA MET A 127 -10.37 2.22 -10.16
C MET A 127 -10.22 1.70 -8.73
N LEU A 128 -9.72 2.53 -7.80
CA LEU A 128 -9.56 2.15 -6.40
C LEU A 128 -10.91 1.93 -5.72
N VAL A 129 -11.89 2.80 -5.97
CA VAL A 129 -13.26 2.66 -5.47
C VAL A 129 -13.89 1.38 -6.01
N GLU A 130 -13.75 1.07 -7.29
CA GLU A 130 -14.27 -0.17 -7.86
C GLU A 130 -13.67 -1.41 -7.19
N LYS A 131 -12.35 -1.45 -7.01
CA LYS A 131 -11.66 -2.52 -6.28
C LYS A 131 -12.14 -2.64 -4.84
N TYR A 132 -12.30 -1.51 -4.16
CA TYR A 132 -12.80 -1.47 -2.79
C TYR A 132 -14.25 -1.96 -2.69
N LEU A 133 -15.13 -1.53 -3.59
CA LEU A 133 -16.51 -2.01 -3.67
C LEU A 133 -16.57 -3.50 -3.99
N ASN A 134 -15.71 -4.01 -4.88
CA ASN A 134 -15.61 -5.43 -5.18
C ASN A 134 -15.07 -6.25 -3.99
N PHE A 135 -14.15 -5.69 -3.21
CA PHE A 135 -13.73 -6.27 -1.93
C PHE A 135 -14.87 -6.29 -0.91
N LEU A 136 -15.65 -5.20 -0.82
CA LEU A 136 -16.85 -5.12 0.03
C LEU A 136 -17.98 -6.06 -0.40
N LYS A 137 -18.00 -6.53 -1.67
CA LYS A 137 -18.92 -7.59 -2.16
C LYS A 137 -18.63 -8.98 -1.57
N SER A 138 -17.69 -9.11 -0.62
CA SER A 138 -17.69 -10.18 0.39
C SER A 138 -19.06 -10.18 1.12
N PRO A 139 -19.68 -11.34 1.44
CA PRO A 139 -21.12 -11.66 1.30
C PRO A 139 -22.18 -10.84 2.10
N SER A 140 -21.85 -9.67 2.65
CA SER A 140 -22.75 -8.87 3.51
C SER A 140 -23.29 -7.59 2.87
N PHE A 141 -22.84 -7.17 1.68
CA PHE A 141 -23.38 -6.00 0.98
C PHE A 141 -24.19 -6.39 -0.26
N VAL A 142 -25.50 -6.48 -0.09
CA VAL A 142 -26.45 -6.63 -1.20
C VAL A 142 -27.01 -5.25 -1.55
N PHE A 143 -26.50 -4.61 -2.60
CA PHE A 143 -27.33 -3.67 -3.36
C PHE A 143 -28.26 -4.54 -4.20
N ARG A 144 -29.52 -4.69 -3.80
CA ARG A 144 -30.56 -5.15 -4.74
C ARG A 144 -30.84 -3.95 -5.65
N LEU A 145 -30.19 -3.95 -6.82
CA LEU A 145 -30.75 -3.29 -7.99
C LEU A 145 -32.01 -4.08 -8.35
N ASP A 146 -33.11 -3.80 -7.65
CA ASP A 146 -34.42 -4.30 -8.03
C ASP A 146 -35.12 -3.28 -8.93
N LYS A 147 -36.01 -3.79 -9.77
CA LYS A 147 -36.79 -3.00 -10.73
C LYS A 147 -37.43 -1.78 -10.06
N ASP A 148 -37.94 -1.95 -8.84
CA ASP A 148 -38.69 -0.91 -8.14
C ASP A 148 -37.77 0.22 -7.67
N SER A 149 -36.54 -0.09 -7.24
CA SER A 149 -35.52 0.89 -6.86
C SER A 149 -35.03 1.72 -8.05
N PHE A 150 -34.83 1.08 -9.21
CA PHE A 150 -34.41 1.78 -10.43
C PHE A 150 -35.55 2.63 -11.00
N HIS A 151 -36.79 2.14 -10.95
CA HIS A 151 -37.96 2.91 -11.37
C HIS A 151 -38.14 4.17 -10.53
N LYS A 152 -38.01 4.08 -9.19
CA LYS A 152 -38.08 5.26 -8.32
C LYS A 152 -36.98 6.28 -8.62
N PHE A 153 -35.78 5.81 -8.96
CA PHE A 153 -34.70 6.69 -9.41
C PHE A 153 -35.09 7.43 -10.69
N LEU A 154 -35.58 6.73 -11.71
CA LEU A 154 -36.03 7.36 -12.95
C LEU A 154 -37.22 8.31 -12.74
N GLU A 155 -38.15 7.99 -11.84
CA GLU A 155 -39.26 8.90 -11.47
C GLU A 155 -38.76 10.19 -10.81
N SER A 156 -37.64 10.13 -10.08
CA SER A 156 -37.05 11.28 -9.40
C SER A 156 -36.13 12.14 -10.27
N ASP A 157 -35.65 11.60 -11.40
CA ASP A 157 -34.71 12.24 -12.32
C ASP A 157 -35.27 12.19 -13.75
N LEU A 158 -36.04 13.23 -14.09
CA LEU A 158 -36.72 13.33 -15.39
C LEU A 158 -35.73 13.43 -16.57
N GLU A 159 -34.52 13.95 -16.35
CA GLU A 159 -33.53 14.05 -17.41
C GLU A 159 -32.93 12.68 -17.73
N GLU A 160 -32.63 11.87 -16.71
CA GLU A 160 -32.18 10.49 -16.92
C GLU A 160 -33.31 9.61 -17.45
N LEU A 161 -34.56 9.82 -17.02
CA LEU A 161 -35.73 9.13 -17.60
C LEU A 161 -35.83 9.37 -19.11
N ASP A 162 -35.72 10.63 -19.56
CA ASP A 162 -35.75 10.97 -20.98
C ASP A 162 -34.60 10.32 -21.76
N LYS A 163 -33.38 10.31 -21.19
CA LYS A 163 -32.22 9.62 -21.80
C LYS A 163 -32.45 8.13 -21.90
N GLN A 164 -33.00 7.49 -20.86
CA GLN A 164 -33.31 6.06 -20.88
C GLN A 164 -34.41 5.72 -21.88
N PHE A 165 -35.40 6.61 -22.02
CA PHE A 165 -36.46 6.46 -23.03
C PHE A 165 -35.91 6.53 -24.46
N GLN A 166 -35.01 7.48 -24.76
CA GLN A 166 -34.35 7.54 -26.07
C GLN A 166 -33.53 6.27 -26.35
N ARG A 167 -32.76 5.78 -25.35
CA ARG A 167 -32.02 4.51 -25.47
C ARG A 167 -32.93 3.31 -25.76
N PHE A 168 -34.20 3.34 -25.33
CA PHE A 168 -35.18 2.29 -25.61
C PHE A 168 -35.77 2.38 -27.02
N LEU A 169 -35.93 3.59 -27.57
CA LEU A 169 -36.44 3.81 -28.93
C LEU A 169 -35.39 3.57 -30.02
N ASP A 170 -34.11 3.73 -29.70
CA ASP A 170 -32.98 3.50 -30.62
C ASP A 170 -32.58 2.01 -30.75
N LEU A 171 -33.37 1.09 -30.18
CA LEU A 171 -33.25 -0.37 -30.30
C LEU A 171 -34.24 -0.92 -31.34
#